data_AF-A0A661LK14-F1
#
_entry.id   AF-A0A661LK14-F1
#
_cell.length_a   1.000
_cell.length_b   1.000
_cell.length_c   1.000
_cell.angle_alpha   90.00
_cell.angle_beta   90.00
_cell.angle_gamma   90.00
#
_symmetry.space_group_name_H-M   'P 1'
#
loop_
_entity.id
_entity.type
_entity.pdbx_description
1 polymer ?
#
loop_
_entity_poly.entity_id
_entity_poly.type
_entity_poly.pdbx_seq_one_letter_code
_entity_poly.pdbx_strand_id
1 'polypeptide(L)' 'MENPIPWWFSQIILVVLSIFFIILGIDLLYTAYQLGEPFSFIMTFFASNFIILISATLLFSFVYKIVRYIRKTKQKEW' A
#
# COMPACT_ATOMS: atom_id res chain seq x y z
N MET A 1 3.29 -29.05 10.36
CA MET A 1 2.19 -28.09 10.22
C MET A 1 2.38 -27.39 8.88
N GLU A 2 1.84 -27.98 7.81
CA GLU A 2 1.85 -27.36 6.49
C GLU A 2 0.97 -26.11 6.56
N ASN A 3 1.55 -24.93 6.33
CA ASN A 3 0.77 -23.71 6.22
C ASN A 3 -0.10 -23.83 4.96
N PRO A 4 -1.45 -23.89 5.08
CA PRO A 4 -2.32 -24.10 3.93
C PRO A 4 -2.38 -22.87 3.01
N ILE A 5 -1.69 -21.79 3.36
CA ILE A 5 -1.67 -20.54 2.61
C ILE A 5 -0.29 -20.39 1.95
N PRO A 6 -0.20 -20.50 0.62
CA PRO A 6 1.05 -20.23 -0.09
C PRO A 6 1.43 -18.77 0.18
N TRP A 7 2.69 -18.53 0.59
CA TRP A 7 3.21 -17.21 0.97
C TRP A 7 2.91 -16.08 -0.04
N TRP A 8 2.77 -16.44 -1.32
CA TRP A 8 2.38 -15.53 -2.40
C TRP A 8 0.93 -15.00 -2.27
N PHE A 9 -0.01 -15.78 -1.75
CA PHE A 9 -1.40 -15.37 -1.54
C PHE A 9 -1.50 -14.24 -0.51
N SER A 10 -0.73 -14.32 0.59
CA SER A 10 -0.65 -13.24 1.56
C SER A 10 -0.08 -11.95 0.94
N GLN A 11 0.87 -12.05 -0.02
CA GLN A 11 1.37 -10.86 -0.72
C GLN A 11 0.29 -10.19 -1.58
N ILE A 12 -0.58 -10.98 -2.23
CA ILE A 12 -1.70 -10.44 -3.03
C ILE A 12 -2.67 -9.67 -2.14
N ILE A 13 -3.08 -10.26 -1.01
CA ILE A 13 -3.98 -9.59 -0.05
C ILE A 13 -3.37 -8.27 0.43
N LEU A 14 -2.07 -8.29 0.77
CA LEU A 14 -1.37 -7.10 1.24
C LEU A 14 -1.25 -6.01 0.17
N VAL A 15 -1.09 -6.38 -1.11
CA VAL A 15 -1.11 -5.44 -2.24
C VAL A 15 -2.50 -4.82 -2.40
N VAL A 16 -3.57 -5.64 -2.41
CA VAL A 16 -4.95 -5.15 -2.51
C VAL A 16 -5.27 -4.21 -1.35
N LEU A 17 -4.91 -4.60 -0.14
CA LEU A 17 -5.11 -3.77 1.06
C LEU A 17 -4.34 -2.45 0.98
N SER A 18 -3.09 -2.47 0.49
CA SER A 18 -2.29 -1.24 0.31
C SER A 18 -2.94 -0.30 -0.70
N ILE A 19 -3.45 -0.82 -1.81
CA ILE A 19 -4.16 -0.03 -2.83
C ILE A 19 -5.43 0.58 -2.23
N PHE A 20 -6.19 -0.19 -1.45
CA PHE A 20 -7.38 0.30 -0.74
C PHE A 20 -7.05 1.50 0.15
N PHE A 21 -5.98 1.40 0.96
CA PHE A 21 -5.58 2.52 1.82
C PHE A 21 -5.07 3.73 1.04
N ILE A 22 -4.42 3.54 -0.12
CA ILE A 22 -4.04 4.67 -0.99
C ILE A 22 -5.29 5.40 -1.49
N ILE A 23 -6.31 4.67 -1.95
CA ILE A 23 -7.58 5.26 -2.40
C ILE A 23 -8.25 6.02 -1.25
N LEU A 24 -8.30 5.42 -0.06
CA LEU A 24 -8.82 6.09 1.15
C LEU A 24 -8.03 7.37 1.46
N GLY A 25 -6.71 7.33 1.35
CA GLY A 25 -5.87 8.50 1.54
C GLY A 25 -6.18 9.61 0.53
N ILE A 26 -6.40 9.27 -0.75
CA ILE A 26 -6.77 10.24 -1.79
C ILE A 26 -8.16 10.86 -1.50
N ASP A 27 -9.13 10.04 -1.10
CA ASP A 27 -10.48 10.53 -0.74
C ASP A 27 -10.44 11.47 0.49
N LEU A 28 -9.62 11.14 1.48
CA LEU A 28 -9.40 11.96 2.65
C LEU A 28 -8.67 13.27 2.30
N LEU A 29 -7.73 13.22 1.35
CA LEU A 29 -7.04 14.40 0.82
C LEU A 29 -8.02 15.31 0.08
N TYR A 30 -8.90 14.73 -0.75
CA TYR A 30 -9.97 15.47 -1.42
C TYR A 30 -10.91 16.14 -0.41
N THR A 31 -11.30 15.41 0.62
CA THR A 31 -12.10 15.94 1.73
C THR A 31 -11.37 17.10 2.40
N ALA A 32 -10.06 16.98 2.69
CA ALA A 32 -9.25 18.03 3.28
C ALA A 32 -9.39 19.35 2.52
N TYR A 33 -9.29 19.34 1.19
CA TYR A 33 -9.44 20.53 0.36
C TYR A 33 -10.83 21.19 0.39
N GLN A 34 -11.86 20.48 0.84
CA GLN A 34 -13.20 21.04 1.02
C GLN A 34 -13.41 21.67 2.40
N LEU A 35 -12.52 21.44 3.37
CA LEU A 35 -12.66 22.06 4.68
C LEU A 35 -12.31 23.55 4.60
N GLY A 36 -13.26 24.39 5.02
CA GLY A 36 -13.05 25.83 5.19
C GLY A 36 -12.26 26.20 6.45
N GLU A 37 -12.21 25.31 7.44
CA GLU A 37 -11.53 25.56 8.72
C GLU A 37 -10.03 25.20 8.65
N PRO A 38 -9.10 26.15 8.84
CA PRO A 38 -7.67 25.95 8.63
C PRO A 38 -7.05 24.84 9.49
N PHE A 39 -7.52 24.71 10.74
CA PHE A 39 -7.00 23.70 11.67
C PHE A 39 -7.36 22.29 11.21
N SER A 40 -8.63 22.08 10.86
CA SER A 40 -9.13 20.79 10.37
C SER A 40 -8.57 20.45 8.99
N PHE A 41 -8.33 21.45 8.13
CA PHE A 41 -7.60 21.30 6.87
C PHE A 41 -6.21 20.71 7.11
N ILE A 42 -5.38 21.34 7.97
CA ILE A 42 -4.01 20.87 8.25
C ILE A 42 -4.03 19.42 8.78
N MET A 43 -4.91 19.11 9.74
CA MET A 43 -4.97 17.77 10.34
C MET A 43 -5.33 16.70 9.31
N THR A 44 -6.36 16.97 8.51
CA THR A 44 -6.87 16.02 7.50
C THR A 44 -5.89 15.88 6.33
N PHE A 45 -5.24 16.97 5.93
CA PHE A 45 -4.19 16.98 4.91
C PHE A 45 -2.98 16.14 5.36
N PHE A 46 -2.46 16.36 6.57
CA PHE A 46 -1.33 15.57 7.05
C PHE A 46 -1.70 14.09 7.25
N ALA A 47 -2.87 13.81 7.81
CA ALA A 47 -3.35 12.43 7.98
C ALA A 47 -3.45 11.69 6.63
N SER A 48 -4.06 12.32 5.62
CA SER A 48 -4.18 11.74 4.28
C SER A 48 -2.81 11.50 3.63
N ASN A 49 -1.89 12.45 3.70
CA ASN A 49 -0.53 12.28 3.19
C ASN A 49 0.23 11.14 3.90
N PHE A 50 0.11 11.01 5.22
CA PHE A 50 0.74 9.90 5.95
C PHE A 50 0.16 8.54 5.53
N ILE A 51 -1.17 8.45 5.38
CA ILE A 51 -1.83 7.24 4.89
C ILE A 51 -1.27 6.88 3.50
N ILE A 52 -1.26 7.83 2.56
CA ILE A 52 -0.75 7.61 1.20
C ILE A 52 0.71 7.15 1.21
N LEU A 53 1.58 7.84 1.97
CA LEU A 53 3.02 7.54 2.01
C LEU A 53 3.32 6.16 2.61
N ILE A 54 2.67 5.81 3.73
CA ILE A 54 2.85 4.51 4.38
C ILE A 54 2.35 3.40 3.45
N SER A 55 1.17 3.57 2.88
CA SER A 55 0.57 2.57 1.98
C SER A 55 1.36 2.43 0.67
N ALA A 56 1.89 3.52 0.11
CA ALA A 56 2.78 3.47 -1.05
C ALA A 56 4.09 2.73 -0.74
N THR A 57 4.67 2.96 0.44
CA THR A 57 5.88 2.26 0.89
C THR A 57 5.63 0.77 1.08
N LEU A 58 4.49 0.40 1.68
CA LEU A 58 4.06 -0.98 1.83
C LEU A 58 3.86 -1.64 0.46
N LEU A 59 3.11 -1.01 -0.43
CA LEU A 59 2.88 -1.48 -1.80
C LEU A 59 4.21 -1.72 -2.53
N PHE A 60 5.13 -0.76 -2.47
CA PHE A 60 6.46 -0.88 -3.06
C PHE A 60 7.23 -2.09 -2.51
N SER A 61 7.18 -2.31 -1.18
CA SER A 61 7.86 -3.44 -0.54
C SER A 61 7.32 -4.80 -1.03
N PHE A 62 6.00 -4.91 -1.23
CA PHE A 62 5.36 -6.13 -1.70
C PHE A 62 5.65 -6.39 -3.18
N VAL A 63 5.56 -5.35 -4.02
CA VAL A 63 5.94 -5.42 -5.44
C VAL A 63 7.40 -5.83 -5.59
N TYR A 64 8.30 -5.24 -4.80
CA TYR A 64 9.72 -5.59 -4.81
C TYR A 64 9.95 -7.07 -4.44
N LYS A 65 9.27 -7.58 -3.41
CA LYS A 65 9.33 -9.00 -3.03
C LYS A 65 8.87 -9.93 -4.15
N ILE A 66 7.77 -9.59 -4.82
CA ILE A 66 7.24 -10.37 -5.95
C ILE A 66 8.22 -10.37 -7.13
N VAL A 67 8.75 -9.21 -7.52
CA VAL A 67 9.72 -9.10 -8.63
C VAL A 67 10.99 -9.88 -8.31
N ARG A 68 11.49 -9.81 -7.06
CA ARG A 68 12.67 -10.58 -6.64
C ARG A 68 12.44 -12.09 -6.71
N TYR A 69 11.24 -12.56 -6.35
CA TYR A 69 10.87 -13.97 -6.44
C TYR A 69 10.82 -14.45 -7.90
N ILE A 70 10.23 -13.67 -8.80
CA ILE A 70 10.17 -13.97 -10.24
C ILE A 70 11.58 -14.01 -10.86
N ARG A 71 12.46 -13.09 -10.47
CA ARG A 71 13.85 -13.10 -10.95
C ARG A 71 14.62 -14.34 -10.48
N LYS A 72 14.45 -14.75 -9.22
CA LYS A 72 15.11 -15.94 -8.67
C LYS A 72 14.63 -17.24 -9.31
N THR A 73 13.36 -17.33 -9.67
CA THR A 73 12.81 -18.51 -10.36
C THR A 73 13.35 -18.64 -11.77
N LYS A 74 13.42 -17.53 -12.54
CA LYS A 74 14.07 -17.53 -13.87
C LYS A 74 15.55 -17.91 -13.86
N GLN A 75 16.29 -17.57 -12.80
CA GLN A 75 17.74 -17.84 -12.72
C GLN A 75 18.05 -19.29 -12.33
N LYS A 76 17.09 -20.04 -11.77
CA LYS A 76 17.27 -21.43 -11.34
C LYS A 76 17.06 -22.45 -12.46
N GLU A 77 16.65 -22.00 -13.65
CA GLU A 77 16.42 -22.84 -14.84
C GLU A 77 17.59 -22.81 -15.86
N TRP A 78 18.74 -22.25 -15.48
CA TRP A 78 20.04 -22.35 -16.18
C TRP A 78 21.09 -22.91 -15.23
#